data_AF-A2DBK0-F1
#
_entry.id   AF-A2DBK0-F1
#
_cell.length_a   1.000
_cell.length_b   1.000
_cell.length_c   1.000
_cell.angle_alpha   90.00
_cell.angle_beta   90.00
_cell.angle_gamma   90.00
#
_symmetry.space_group_name_H-M   'P 1'
#
loop_
_entity.id
_entity.type
_entity.pdbx_description
1 polymer ?
#
loop_
_entity_poly.entity_id
_entity_poly.type
_entity_poly.pdbx_seq_one_letter_code
_entity_poly.pdbx_strand_id
1 'polypeptide(L)'
;MSKTEVLLPGEKPQVKTPKNSDAGTNEINNSPENNLQEEEEESFEYFPEKKKEDKYSFKSRRSTRAEETEFEMIDRIRKEIAVAITSKNFKKSKQLNIELDKHIESIFVSRLNNELQKFNENVNNVIDVYLQEVRRLKKSTTFMLEPIRIQEDESFEALKANHLQLLTELETERQFEYMKNKDFKSGEEIHLEAMAQNLAKLKRYDEAQMLQKNADQLHKKNLNDKTQVTNRKFDVKEKKLFDRFRVDLNNLKDKSNKAEETVRTQIKELISLEEKKLNVKCKDLLKQSANNVSYGDGITDNISRERRVHTHTTLFNSLRKIIMERKLESVVNISN
;
A
#
# COMPACT_ATOMS: atom_id res chain seq x y z
N MET A 1 64.15 -34.62 21.07
CA MET A 1 63.56 -35.91 20.70
C MET A 1 62.07 -35.71 20.48
N SER A 2 61.67 -35.85 19.23
CA SER A 2 60.31 -35.70 18.74
C SER A 2 59.48 -36.95 19.06
N LYS A 3 58.20 -36.77 19.40
CA LYS A 3 57.15 -37.69 18.98
C LYS A 3 55.93 -36.90 18.52
N THR A 4 55.76 -36.95 17.22
CA THR A 4 54.59 -36.53 16.46
C THR A 4 53.64 -37.72 16.43
N GLU A 5 52.35 -37.50 16.68
CA GLU A 5 51.29 -38.41 16.25
C GLU A 5 50.25 -37.61 15.47
N VAL A 6 49.90 -38.11 14.29
CA VAL A 6 48.98 -37.55 13.30
C VAL A 6 47.96 -38.64 12.97
N LEU A 7 46.77 -38.17 12.55
CA LEU A 7 45.67 -38.83 11.81
C LEU A 7 44.45 -39.19 12.69
N LEU A 8 43.18 -38.96 12.32
CA LEU A 8 42.48 -38.27 11.22
C LEU A 8 40.95 -38.21 11.61
N PRO A 9 39.99 -37.79 10.75
CA PRO A 9 38.82 -36.99 11.15
C PRO A 9 37.49 -37.74 11.11
N GLY A 10 36.46 -37.12 11.72
CA GLY A 10 35.07 -37.28 11.30
C GLY A 10 34.17 -38.02 12.27
N GLU A 11 33.52 -37.27 13.18
CA GLU A 11 32.25 -37.69 13.77
C GLU A 11 31.29 -36.50 13.83
N LYS A 12 30.11 -36.68 13.22
CA LYS A 12 28.96 -35.77 13.29
C LYS A 12 28.31 -35.89 14.67
N PRO A 13 27.92 -34.81 15.35
CA PRO A 13 26.98 -34.93 16.46
C PRO A 13 25.54 -34.99 15.93
N GLN A 14 24.85 -36.08 16.26
CA GLN A 14 23.40 -36.20 16.20
C GLN A 14 22.77 -35.26 17.24
N VAL A 15 21.93 -34.32 16.81
CA VAL A 15 21.10 -33.52 17.72
C VAL A 15 19.77 -34.23 17.92
N LYS A 16 19.54 -34.65 19.17
CA LYS A 16 18.28 -35.17 19.68
C LYS A 16 17.23 -34.06 19.70
N THR A 17 16.04 -34.35 19.19
CA THR A 17 14.82 -33.58 19.43
C THR A 17 14.35 -33.76 20.88
N PRO A 18 13.79 -32.72 21.53
CA PRO A 18 12.83 -32.91 22.60
C PRO A 18 11.40 -32.83 22.07
N LYS A 19 10.60 -33.73 22.61
CA LYS A 19 9.16 -33.90 22.42
C LYS A 19 8.35 -32.77 23.05
N ASN A 20 7.18 -32.54 22.45
CA ASN A 20 6.00 -31.88 22.98
C ASN A 20 5.70 -32.25 24.44
N SER A 21 5.25 -31.27 25.22
CA SER A 21 4.33 -31.47 26.33
C SER A 21 3.14 -30.54 26.16
N ASP A 22 1.97 -31.16 26.02
CA ASP A 22 0.64 -30.57 26.01
C ASP A 22 0.23 -29.98 27.37
N ALA A 23 -0.90 -29.28 27.29
CA ALA A 23 -1.98 -29.15 28.27
C ALA A 23 -2.04 -27.86 29.10
N GLY A 24 -3.14 -27.14 28.91
CA GLY A 24 -3.54 -25.97 29.68
C GLY A 24 -4.83 -25.34 29.17
N THR A 25 -5.89 -26.13 28.99
CA THR A 25 -7.28 -25.66 28.92
C THR A 25 -7.70 -25.08 30.27
N ASN A 26 -8.38 -23.93 30.28
CA ASN A 26 -9.44 -23.68 31.25
C ASN A 26 -10.48 -22.70 30.73
N GLU A 27 -11.72 -23.13 30.90
CA GLU A 27 -12.99 -22.53 30.54
C GLU A 27 -13.41 -21.42 31.53
N ILE A 28 -13.98 -20.34 30.97
CA ILE A 28 -15.35 -19.85 31.20
C ILE A 28 -15.82 -19.71 32.67
N ASN A 29 -16.05 -18.47 33.12
CA ASN A 29 -17.36 -17.93 33.54
C ASN A 29 -17.20 -16.66 34.42
N ASN A 30 -17.73 -15.53 33.94
CA ASN A 30 -18.90 -14.87 34.53
C ASN A 30 -19.23 -13.58 33.75
N SER A 31 -20.43 -13.56 33.17
CA SER A 31 -21.15 -12.38 32.65
C SER A 31 -22.05 -11.80 33.78
N PRO A 32 -23.08 -10.96 33.52
CA PRO A 32 -23.02 -9.54 33.15
C PRO A 32 -23.99 -8.67 34.00
N GLU A 33 -23.78 -7.34 34.07
CA GLU A 33 -24.83 -6.36 34.45
C GLU A 33 -24.63 -5.10 33.58
N ASN A 34 -25.51 -4.80 32.63
CA ASN A 34 -26.83 -4.13 32.70
C ASN A 34 -26.77 -2.61 32.85
N ASN A 35 -27.14 -1.93 31.76
CA ASN A 35 -27.87 -0.64 31.62
C ASN A 35 -27.84 -0.33 30.10
N LEU A 36 -28.80 -0.72 29.26
CA LEU A 36 -30.23 -0.33 29.14
C LEU A 36 -30.46 1.19 29.14
N GLN A 37 -30.60 1.72 27.92
CA GLN A 37 -31.59 2.71 27.45
C GLN A 37 -31.58 2.57 25.90
N GLU A 38 -32.53 1.82 25.33
CA GLU A 38 -33.82 2.29 24.77
C GLU A 38 -33.60 3.27 23.61
N GLU A 39 -33.67 2.81 22.36
CA GLU A 39 -34.85 2.44 21.54
C GLU A 39 -35.15 3.59 20.57
N GLU A 40 -35.04 3.31 19.27
CA GLU A 40 -35.99 3.77 18.24
C GLU A 40 -35.66 3.04 16.93
N GLU A 41 -36.40 1.95 16.72
CA GLU A 41 -36.57 1.27 15.44
C GLU A 41 -37.54 2.10 14.58
N GLU A 42 -37.14 2.52 13.38
CA GLU A 42 -38.10 2.94 12.36
C GLU A 42 -38.35 1.82 11.36
N SER A 43 -39.61 1.39 11.41
CA SER A 43 -40.25 0.26 10.78
C SER A 43 -40.49 0.42 9.28
N PHE A 44 -40.52 -0.75 8.62
CA PHE A 44 -41.13 -1.02 7.33
C PHE A 44 -42.51 -0.37 7.15
N GLU A 45 -42.67 0.47 6.13
CA GLU A 45 -44.00 0.81 5.61
C GLU A 45 -44.54 -0.30 4.70
N TYR A 46 -45.47 -1.04 5.29
CA TYR A 46 -46.36 -2.01 4.67
C TYR A 46 -47.59 -1.26 4.11
N PHE A 47 -47.76 -1.22 2.78
CA PHE A 47 -48.99 -0.67 2.19
C PHE A 47 -50.07 -1.75 2.09
N PRO A 48 -51.30 -1.50 2.58
CA PRO A 48 -52.34 -2.52 2.73
C PRO A 48 -53.11 -2.76 1.43
N GLU A 49 -53.39 -4.03 1.16
CA GLU A 49 -54.50 -4.45 0.29
C GLU A 49 -55.83 -3.97 0.87
N LYS A 50 -56.57 -3.15 0.11
CA LYS A 50 -58.03 -3.05 0.23
C LYS A 50 -58.68 -3.12 -1.14
N LYS A 51 -59.27 -4.29 -1.41
CA LYS A 51 -60.39 -4.47 -2.34
C LYS A 51 -61.58 -3.64 -1.84
N LYS A 52 -62.11 -2.76 -2.69
CA LYS A 52 -63.56 -2.54 -2.80
C LYS A 52 -63.94 -2.33 -4.26
N GLU A 53 -64.88 -3.16 -4.67
CA GLU A 53 -65.63 -3.06 -5.91
C GLU A 53 -66.38 -1.72 -5.94
N ASP A 54 -66.32 -1.02 -7.08
CA ASP A 54 -67.43 -0.21 -7.54
C ASP A 54 -67.66 -0.51 -9.03
N LYS A 55 -68.74 -1.25 -9.27
CA LYS A 55 -69.40 -1.35 -10.57
C LYS A 55 -69.88 0.06 -10.93
N TYR A 56 -69.51 0.62 -12.10
CA TYR A 56 -70.45 1.42 -12.89
C TYR A 56 -69.97 1.62 -14.33
N SER A 57 -70.76 1.02 -15.22
CA SER A 57 -71.15 1.46 -16.57
C SER A 57 -70.07 1.83 -17.60
N PHE A 58 -70.02 0.96 -18.62
CA PHE A 58 -69.96 1.33 -20.03
C PHE A 58 -70.59 2.70 -20.31
N LYS A 59 -69.75 3.72 -20.53
CA LYS A 59 -70.09 4.84 -21.40
C LYS A 59 -68.97 5.02 -22.41
N SER A 60 -69.25 4.48 -23.59
CA SER A 60 -68.82 5.01 -24.88
C SER A 60 -68.53 6.51 -24.78
N ARG A 61 -67.25 6.84 -24.83
CA ARG A 61 -66.76 8.14 -25.27
C ARG A 61 -65.68 7.85 -26.29
N ARG A 62 -66.01 8.15 -27.55
CA ARG A 62 -65.07 8.31 -28.65
C ARG A 62 -63.93 9.19 -28.15
N SER A 63 -62.80 8.57 -27.83
CA SER A 63 -61.57 9.28 -27.51
C SER A 63 -60.89 9.64 -28.82
N THR A 64 -60.83 10.94 -29.08
CA THR A 64 -60.01 11.54 -30.12
C THR A 64 -58.53 11.22 -29.84
N ARG A 65 -57.93 10.44 -30.73
CA ARG A 65 -56.48 10.36 -31.00
C ARG A 65 -55.61 10.12 -29.75
N ALA A 66 -55.75 8.93 -29.16
CA ALA A 66 -54.74 8.39 -28.25
C ALA A 66 -53.41 8.24 -29.01
N GLU A 67 -52.31 8.61 -28.35
CA GLU A 67 -50.95 8.43 -28.86
C GLU A 67 -50.74 6.95 -29.22
N GLU A 68 -50.52 6.69 -30.50
CA GLU A 68 -50.21 5.35 -30.98
C GLU A 68 -48.83 4.95 -30.45
N THR A 69 -48.73 3.78 -29.81
CA THR A 69 -47.44 3.29 -29.32
C THR A 69 -46.49 2.98 -30.49
N GLU A 70 -45.18 3.07 -30.27
CA GLU A 70 -44.15 2.80 -31.30
C GLU A 70 -44.36 1.45 -32.02
N PHE A 71 -44.82 0.44 -31.29
CA PHE A 71 -45.11 -0.90 -31.82
C PHE A 71 -46.42 -0.95 -32.62
N GLU A 72 -47.46 -0.26 -32.18
CA GLU A 72 -48.73 -0.17 -32.91
C GLU A 72 -48.55 0.55 -34.25
N MET A 73 -47.70 1.58 -34.30
CA MET A 73 -47.35 2.31 -35.52
C MET A 73 -46.60 1.43 -36.51
N ILE A 74 -45.59 0.67 -36.05
CA ILE A 74 -44.86 -0.30 -36.86
C ILE A 74 -45.80 -1.38 -37.41
N ASP A 75 -46.69 -1.92 -36.58
CA ASP A 75 -47.62 -2.96 -36.99
C ASP A 75 -48.69 -2.46 -37.96
N ARG A 76 -49.12 -1.20 -37.81
CA ARG A 76 -50.00 -0.55 -38.79
C ARG A 76 -49.34 -0.43 -40.15
N ILE A 77 -48.12 0.12 -40.21
CA ILE A 77 -47.39 0.29 -41.47
C ILE A 77 -47.10 -1.08 -42.12
N ARG A 78 -46.74 -2.10 -41.32
CA ARG A 78 -46.59 -3.49 -41.81
C ARG A 78 -47.88 -4.06 -42.41
N LYS A 79 -49.03 -3.86 -41.76
CA LYS A 79 -50.34 -4.27 -42.28
C LYS A 79 -50.67 -3.53 -43.59
N GLU A 80 -50.38 -2.24 -43.68
CA GLU A 80 -50.59 -1.46 -44.91
C GLU A 80 -49.66 -1.88 -46.06
N ILE A 81 -48.42 -2.27 -45.76
CA ILE A 81 -47.49 -2.87 -46.74
C ILE A 81 -48.08 -4.18 -47.27
N ALA A 82 -48.57 -5.06 -46.40
CA ALA A 82 -49.17 -6.33 -46.80
C ALA A 82 -50.41 -6.14 -47.69
N VAL A 83 -51.25 -5.15 -47.37
CA VAL A 83 -52.41 -4.75 -48.20
C VAL A 83 -51.95 -4.17 -49.55
N ALA A 84 -50.91 -3.35 -49.58
CA ALA A 84 -50.38 -2.78 -50.83
C ALA A 84 -49.76 -3.86 -51.75
N ILE A 85 -49.09 -4.86 -51.18
CA ILE A 85 -48.53 -6.00 -51.92
C ILE A 85 -49.65 -6.87 -52.52
N THR A 86 -50.64 -7.24 -51.71
CA THR A 86 -51.80 -8.04 -52.18
C THR A 86 -52.61 -7.30 -53.25
N SER A 87 -52.67 -5.97 -53.18
CA SER A 87 -53.29 -5.10 -54.20
C SER A 87 -52.42 -4.83 -55.43
N LYS A 88 -51.24 -5.45 -55.55
CA LYS A 88 -50.22 -5.22 -56.62
C LYS A 88 -49.79 -3.75 -56.79
N ASN A 89 -49.94 -2.92 -55.74
CA ASN A 89 -49.53 -1.51 -55.75
C ASN A 89 -48.08 -1.38 -55.24
N PHE A 90 -47.14 -1.77 -56.10
CA PHE A 90 -45.71 -1.82 -55.75
C PHE A 90 -45.10 -0.44 -55.47
N LYS A 91 -45.61 0.65 -56.06
CA LYS A 91 -45.15 2.01 -55.75
C LYS A 91 -45.50 2.39 -54.31
N LYS A 92 -46.75 2.15 -53.89
CA LYS A 92 -47.19 2.40 -52.51
C LYS A 92 -46.46 1.50 -51.51
N SER A 93 -46.26 0.22 -51.84
CA SER A 93 -45.49 -0.70 -50.98
C SER A 93 -44.04 -0.24 -50.79
N LYS A 94 -43.35 0.22 -51.85
CA LYS A 94 -41.98 0.78 -51.72
C LYS A 94 -41.96 2.04 -50.84
N GLN A 95 -42.92 2.94 -51.00
CA GLN A 95 -43.00 4.16 -50.20
C GLN A 95 -43.25 3.86 -48.72
N LEU A 96 -44.16 2.94 -48.41
CA LEU A 96 -44.44 2.51 -47.03
C LEU A 96 -43.26 1.76 -46.40
N ASN A 97 -42.47 1.00 -47.17
CA ASN A 97 -41.24 0.39 -46.65
C ASN A 97 -40.19 1.45 -46.26
N ILE A 98 -40.00 2.49 -47.08
CA ILE A 98 -39.09 3.60 -46.74
C ILE A 98 -39.56 4.33 -45.48
N GLU A 99 -40.87 4.53 -45.33
CA GLU A 99 -41.47 5.13 -44.15
C GLU A 99 -41.30 4.26 -42.89
N LEU A 100 -41.50 2.95 -43.02
CA LEU A 100 -41.24 1.97 -41.97
C LEU A 100 -39.78 2.02 -41.51
N ASP A 101 -38.83 2.01 -42.45
CA ASP A 101 -37.40 2.06 -42.14
C ASP A 101 -37.02 3.35 -41.38
N LYS A 102 -37.56 4.50 -41.79
CA LYS A 102 -37.36 5.78 -41.10
C LYS A 102 -37.90 5.78 -39.68
N HIS A 103 -39.09 5.21 -39.46
CA HIS A 103 -39.67 5.12 -38.11
C HIS A 103 -38.88 4.18 -37.22
N ILE A 104 -38.49 3.01 -37.71
CA ILE A 104 -37.65 2.07 -36.95
C ILE A 104 -36.30 2.72 -36.61
N GLU A 105 -35.71 3.48 -37.54
CA GLU A 105 -34.45 4.19 -37.30
C GLU A 105 -34.61 5.29 -36.22
N SER A 106 -35.68 6.09 -36.28
CA SER A 106 -35.97 7.11 -35.27
C SER A 106 -36.15 6.52 -33.87
N ILE A 107 -36.86 5.39 -33.76
CA ILE A 107 -37.08 4.69 -32.49
C ILE A 107 -35.74 4.13 -31.96
N PHE A 108 -34.94 3.52 -32.85
CA PHE A 108 -33.63 2.99 -32.50
C PHE A 108 -32.70 4.09 -31.97
N VAL A 109 -32.60 5.23 -32.67
CA VAL A 109 -31.76 6.37 -32.25
C VAL A 109 -32.22 6.93 -30.90
N SER A 110 -33.53 7.09 -30.68
CA SER A 110 -34.06 7.58 -29.41
C SER A 110 -33.71 6.64 -28.24
N ARG A 111 -33.92 5.34 -28.42
CA ARG A 111 -33.57 4.32 -27.40
C ARG A 111 -32.07 4.26 -27.14
N LEU A 112 -31.25 4.31 -28.19
CA LEU A 112 -29.79 4.32 -28.06
C LEU A 112 -29.32 5.55 -27.28
N ASN A 113 -29.86 6.73 -27.56
CA ASN A 113 -29.49 7.95 -26.83
C ASN A 113 -29.89 7.90 -25.35
N ASN A 114 -31.09 7.39 -25.04
CA ASN A 114 -31.55 7.24 -23.66
C ASN A 114 -30.68 6.24 -22.88
N GLU A 115 -30.36 5.09 -23.47
CA GLU A 115 -29.48 4.11 -22.83
C GLU A 115 -28.03 4.60 -22.75
N LEU A 116 -27.55 5.35 -23.74
CA LEU A 116 -26.22 5.99 -23.68
C LEU A 116 -26.13 6.98 -22.51
N GLN A 117 -27.17 7.78 -22.27
CA GLN A 117 -27.21 8.70 -21.14
C GLN A 117 -27.15 7.94 -19.80
N LYS A 118 -28.02 6.96 -19.60
CA LYS A 118 -28.02 6.13 -18.37
C LYS A 118 -26.70 5.39 -18.19
N PHE A 119 -26.14 4.85 -19.27
CA PHE A 119 -24.84 4.19 -19.25
C PHE A 119 -23.74 5.14 -18.77
N ASN A 120 -23.70 6.36 -19.32
CA ASN A 120 -22.71 7.35 -18.92
C ASN A 120 -22.85 7.76 -17.45
N GLU A 121 -24.07 7.95 -16.95
CA GLU A 121 -24.33 8.25 -15.53
C GLU A 121 -23.85 7.09 -14.63
N ASN A 122 -24.22 5.85 -14.97
CA ASN A 122 -23.83 4.67 -14.21
C ASN A 122 -22.30 4.45 -14.20
N VAL A 123 -21.65 4.60 -15.35
CA VAL A 123 -20.18 4.48 -15.46
C VAL A 123 -19.49 5.56 -14.63
N ASN A 124 -19.97 6.82 -14.69
CA ASN A 124 -19.41 7.88 -13.86
C ASN A 124 -19.55 7.58 -12.37
N ASN A 125 -20.71 7.10 -11.92
CA ASN A 125 -20.92 6.71 -10.51
C ASN A 125 -19.96 5.61 -10.07
N VAL A 126 -19.77 4.56 -10.90
CA VAL A 126 -18.85 3.46 -10.60
C VAL A 126 -17.39 3.95 -10.54
N ILE A 127 -16.99 4.83 -11.46
CA ILE A 127 -15.65 5.43 -11.46
C ILE A 127 -15.44 6.31 -10.23
N ASP A 128 -16.43 7.11 -9.83
CA ASP A 128 -16.32 7.99 -8.68
C ASP A 128 -16.17 7.20 -7.38
N VAL A 129 -16.90 6.09 -7.22
CA VAL A 129 -16.72 5.15 -6.09
C VAL A 129 -15.29 4.57 -6.09
N TYR A 130 -14.79 4.11 -7.23
CA TYR A 130 -13.40 3.63 -7.35
C TYR A 130 -12.39 4.72 -6.95
N LEU A 131 -12.56 5.96 -7.43
CA LEU A 131 -11.65 7.07 -7.12
C LEU A 131 -11.70 7.46 -5.63
N GLN A 132 -12.86 7.37 -4.99
CA GLN A 132 -12.98 7.57 -3.54
C GLN A 132 -12.21 6.51 -2.77
N GLU A 133 -12.34 5.24 -3.17
CA GLU A 133 -11.65 4.13 -2.51
C GLU A 133 -10.13 4.19 -2.70
N VAL A 134 -9.65 4.50 -3.91
CA VAL A 134 -8.22 4.74 -4.15
C VAL A 134 -7.69 5.91 -3.31
N ARG A 135 -8.46 7.00 -3.18
CA ARG A 135 -8.09 8.10 -2.28
C ARG A 135 -8.03 7.65 -0.82
N ARG A 136 -8.98 6.82 -0.37
CA ARG A 136 -8.99 6.24 0.98
C ARG A 136 -7.76 5.37 1.23
N LEU A 137 -7.44 4.47 0.31
CA LEU A 137 -6.25 3.61 0.38
C LEU A 137 -4.94 4.42 0.41
N LYS A 138 -4.84 5.49 -0.40
CA LYS A 138 -3.69 6.41 -0.36
C LYS A 138 -3.57 7.15 0.96
N LYS A 139 -4.67 7.62 1.56
CA LYS A 139 -4.65 8.21 2.90
C LYS A 139 -4.26 7.19 3.97
N SER A 140 -4.78 5.97 3.88
CA SER A 140 -4.41 4.86 4.76
C SER A 140 -2.92 4.52 4.66
N THR A 141 -2.29 4.77 3.52
CA THR A 141 -0.83 4.61 3.36
C THR A 141 -0.06 5.49 4.32
N THR A 142 -0.43 6.77 4.42
CA THR A 142 0.17 7.69 5.37
C THR A 142 0.01 7.18 6.80
N PHE A 143 -1.20 6.72 7.15
CA PHE A 143 -1.46 6.17 8.48
C PHE A 143 -0.68 4.88 8.77
N MET A 144 -0.46 4.01 7.77
CA MET A 144 0.32 2.78 7.95
C MET A 144 1.84 3.02 7.99
N LEU A 145 2.33 4.10 7.37
CA LEU A 145 3.74 4.48 7.44
C LEU A 145 4.09 5.21 8.73
N GLU A 146 3.12 5.85 9.40
CA GLU A 146 3.37 6.62 10.62
C GLU A 146 3.95 5.77 11.77
N PRO A 147 3.41 4.57 12.11
CA PRO A 147 4.01 3.71 13.12
C PRO A 147 5.44 3.27 12.77
N ILE A 148 5.72 3.05 11.48
CA ILE A 148 7.07 2.67 11.02
C ILE A 148 8.05 3.81 11.29
N ARG A 149 7.67 5.05 10.99
CA ARG A 149 8.49 6.24 11.27
C ARG A 149 8.73 6.44 12.77
N ILE A 150 7.70 6.30 13.59
CA ILE A 150 7.83 6.40 15.05
C ILE A 150 8.82 5.35 15.56
N GLN A 151 8.68 4.10 15.10
CA GLN A 151 9.59 3.02 15.49
C GLN A 151 11.03 3.26 15.01
N GLU A 152 11.21 3.85 13.83
CA GLU A 152 12.52 4.26 13.31
C GLU A 152 13.17 5.34 14.19
N ASP A 153 12.41 6.37 14.56
CA ASP A 153 12.89 7.45 15.42
C ASP A 153 13.28 6.92 16.81
N GLU A 154 12.46 6.06 17.41
CA GLU A 154 12.76 5.39 18.68
C GLU A 154 14.03 4.53 18.58
N SER A 155 14.15 3.74 17.52
CA SER A 155 15.31 2.89 17.28
C SER A 155 16.59 3.70 17.03
N PHE A 156 16.47 4.83 16.33
CA PHE A 156 17.58 5.74 16.07
C PHE A 156 18.04 6.44 17.35
N GLU A 157 17.12 6.96 18.17
CA GLU A 157 17.48 7.59 19.44
C GLU A 157 18.08 6.57 20.43
N ALA A 158 17.58 5.33 20.46
CA ALA A 158 18.20 4.25 21.24
C ALA A 158 19.64 3.94 20.77
N LEU A 159 19.86 3.87 19.45
CA LEU A 159 21.19 3.62 18.88
C LEU A 159 22.15 4.77 19.20
N LYS A 160 21.69 6.02 19.09
CA LYS A 160 22.44 7.22 19.43
C LYS A 160 22.79 7.27 20.91
N ALA A 161 21.85 6.95 21.81
CA ALA A 161 22.10 6.88 23.24
C ALA A 161 23.17 5.84 23.59
N ASN A 162 23.09 4.65 22.99
CA ASN A 162 24.09 3.59 23.17
C ASN A 162 25.48 4.03 22.67
N HIS A 163 25.55 4.66 21.49
CA HIS A 163 26.82 5.16 20.96
C HIS A 163 27.43 6.24 21.85
N LEU A 164 26.61 7.16 22.36
CA LEU A 164 27.06 8.21 23.29
C LEU A 164 27.56 7.62 24.61
N GLN A 165 26.90 6.58 25.12
CA GLN A 165 27.35 5.86 26.30
C GLN A 165 28.72 5.20 26.06
N LEU A 166 28.89 4.49 24.96
CA LEU A 166 30.16 3.83 24.63
C LEU A 166 31.30 4.83 24.41
N LEU A 167 31.02 6.00 23.82
CA LEU A 167 32.01 7.09 23.72
C LEU A 167 32.38 7.64 25.09
N THR A 168 31.40 7.79 25.98
CA THR A 168 31.63 8.25 27.36
C THR A 168 32.49 7.25 28.12
N GLU A 169 32.17 5.95 28.03
CA GLU A 169 32.98 4.87 28.63
C GLU A 169 34.42 4.89 28.09
N LEU A 170 34.59 5.04 26.78
CA LEU A 170 35.91 5.13 26.15
C LEU A 170 36.72 6.35 26.65
N GLU A 171 36.07 7.51 26.78
CA GLU A 171 36.70 8.71 27.32
C GLU A 171 37.11 8.53 28.78
N THR A 172 36.24 7.93 29.61
CA THR A 172 36.57 7.65 31.02
C THR A 172 37.74 6.67 31.15
N GLU A 173 37.80 5.64 30.30
CA GLU A 173 38.92 4.71 30.24
C GLU A 173 40.22 5.45 29.83
N ARG A 174 40.13 6.37 28.86
CA ARG A 174 41.25 7.19 28.41
C ARG A 174 41.80 8.07 29.53
N GLN A 175 40.93 8.76 30.26
CA GLN A 175 41.31 9.60 31.40
C GLN A 175 41.97 8.78 32.52
N PHE A 176 41.41 7.61 32.84
CA PHE A 176 42.01 6.70 33.82
C PHE A 176 43.42 6.27 33.41
N GLU A 177 43.64 5.94 32.14
CA GLU A 177 44.95 5.51 31.63
C GLU A 177 45.98 6.65 31.66
N TYR A 178 45.57 7.91 31.40
CA TYR A 178 46.45 9.07 31.60
C TYR A 178 46.83 9.29 33.06
N MET A 179 45.87 9.20 34.00
CA MET A 179 46.17 9.34 35.43
C MET A 179 47.16 8.26 35.88
N LYS A 180 46.91 7.01 35.50
CA LYS A 180 47.81 5.89 35.79
C LYS A 180 49.23 6.11 35.24
N ASN A 181 49.35 6.66 34.03
CA ASN A 181 50.65 6.93 33.42
C ASN A 181 51.42 8.08 34.10
N LYS A 182 50.70 9.07 34.63
CA LYS A 182 51.27 10.21 35.37
C LYS A 182 51.94 9.78 36.67
N ASP A 183 51.35 8.84 37.39
CA ASP A 183 51.83 8.43 38.72
C ASP A 183 52.95 7.38 38.68
N PHE A 184 53.25 6.80 37.50
CA PHE A 184 54.16 5.67 37.39
C PHE A 184 55.58 6.10 36.98
N LYS A 185 56.51 6.11 37.95
CA LYS A 185 57.94 6.34 37.70
C LYS A 185 58.63 5.11 37.13
N SER A 186 59.58 5.30 36.22
CA SER A 186 60.43 4.21 35.73
C SER A 186 61.47 3.78 36.77
N GLY A 187 61.99 2.55 36.67
CA GLY A 187 63.07 2.09 37.57
C GLY A 187 64.33 2.95 37.48
N GLU A 188 64.61 3.52 36.30
CA GLU A 188 65.71 4.45 36.07
C GLU A 188 65.44 5.82 36.70
N GLU A 189 64.21 6.34 36.64
CA GLU A 189 63.81 7.55 37.39
C GLU A 189 63.99 7.36 38.90
N ILE A 190 63.52 6.23 39.45
CA ILE A 190 63.65 5.90 40.87
C ILE A 190 65.12 5.84 41.28
N HIS A 191 65.96 5.24 40.43
CA HIS A 191 67.39 5.12 40.68
C HIS A 191 68.12 6.48 40.63
N LEU A 192 67.79 7.34 39.65
CA LEU A 192 68.35 8.70 39.56
C LEU A 192 67.93 9.56 40.76
N GLU A 193 66.67 9.48 41.19
CA GLU A 193 66.19 10.16 42.40
C GLU A 193 66.89 9.65 43.66
N ALA A 194 67.07 8.34 43.81
CA ALA A 194 67.78 7.75 44.94
C ALA A 194 69.27 8.16 44.97
N MET A 195 69.92 8.21 43.81
CA MET A 195 71.30 8.73 43.70
C MET A 195 71.38 10.21 44.04
N ALA A 196 70.45 11.04 43.56
CA ALA A 196 70.38 12.46 43.91
C ALA A 196 70.23 12.66 45.43
N GLN A 197 69.35 11.89 46.09
CA GLN A 197 69.18 11.91 47.54
C GLN A 197 70.46 11.52 48.29
N ASN A 198 71.18 10.50 47.81
CA ASN A 198 72.43 10.07 48.43
C ASN A 198 73.54 11.13 48.28
N LEU A 199 73.66 11.78 47.12
CA LEU A 199 74.61 12.87 46.91
C LEU A 199 74.29 14.10 47.77
N ALA A 200 73.00 14.43 47.94
CA ALA A 200 72.55 15.49 48.83
C ALA A 200 72.93 15.21 50.29
N LYS A 201 72.79 13.96 50.76
CA LYS A 201 73.25 13.53 52.10
C LYS A 201 74.77 13.69 52.27
N LEU A 202 75.54 13.54 51.19
CA LEU A 202 77.00 13.75 51.15
C LEU A 202 77.40 15.23 50.91
N LYS A 203 76.47 16.18 50.95
CA LYS A 203 76.69 17.62 50.68
C LYS A 203 77.21 17.95 49.28
N ARG A 204 77.05 17.04 48.30
CA ARG A 204 77.39 17.25 46.89
C ARG A 204 76.17 17.80 46.13
N TYR A 205 75.77 19.03 46.46
CA TYR A 205 74.48 19.59 46.03
C TYR A 205 74.36 19.82 44.52
N ASP A 206 75.44 20.26 43.86
CA ASP A 206 75.40 20.52 42.41
C ASP A 206 75.16 19.24 41.60
N GLU A 207 75.82 18.16 42.01
CA GLU A 207 75.65 16.84 41.39
C GLU A 207 74.28 16.23 41.70
N ALA A 208 73.79 16.40 42.93
CA ALA A 208 72.43 16.00 43.29
C ALA A 208 71.38 16.75 42.46
N GLN A 209 71.57 18.05 42.22
CA GLN A 209 70.67 18.86 41.41
C GLN A 209 70.69 18.45 39.93
N MET A 210 71.86 18.11 39.40
CA MET A 210 72.00 17.58 38.04
C MET A 210 71.28 16.24 37.88
N LEU A 211 71.45 15.31 38.83
CA LEU A 211 70.73 14.02 38.79
C LEU A 211 69.22 14.19 38.93
N GLN A 212 68.76 15.11 39.79
CA GLN A 212 67.34 15.41 39.91
C GLN A 212 66.76 15.98 38.60
N LYS A 213 67.48 16.91 37.95
CA LYS A 213 67.08 17.44 36.62
C LYS A 213 67.01 16.33 35.56
N ASN A 214 67.95 15.39 35.58
CA ASN A 214 67.95 14.26 34.65
C ASN A 214 66.77 13.32 34.90
N ALA A 215 66.42 13.05 36.18
CA ALA A 215 65.23 12.28 36.54
C ALA A 215 63.95 12.96 36.04
N ASP A 216 63.81 14.28 36.24
CA ASP A 216 62.66 15.05 35.80
C ASP A 216 62.52 15.07 34.26
N GLN A 217 63.64 15.18 33.53
CA GLN A 217 63.65 15.11 32.07
C GLN A 217 63.25 13.73 31.55
N LEU A 218 63.77 12.66 32.18
CA LEU A 218 63.43 11.29 31.84
C LEU A 218 61.95 11.00 32.10
N HIS A 219 61.42 11.46 33.23
CA HIS A 219 60.01 11.35 33.56
C HIS A 219 59.11 12.04 32.53
N LYS A 220 59.45 13.28 32.12
CA LYS A 220 58.71 14.01 31.07
C LYS A 220 58.72 13.26 29.73
N LYS A 221 59.87 12.72 29.34
CA LYS A 221 59.99 11.94 28.10
C LYS A 221 59.11 10.68 28.15
N ASN A 222 59.24 9.91 29.22
CA ASN A 222 58.46 8.68 29.41
C ASN A 222 56.95 8.96 29.47
N LEU A 223 56.54 10.05 30.12
CA LEU A 223 55.14 10.48 30.14
C LEU A 223 54.63 10.81 28.74
N ASN A 224 55.41 11.54 27.94
CA ASN A 224 55.06 11.88 26.57
C ASN A 224 54.93 10.63 25.67
N ASP A 225 55.89 9.70 25.77
CA ASP A 225 55.89 8.46 25.00
C ASP A 225 54.67 7.59 25.36
N LYS A 226 54.39 7.42 26.67
CA LYS A 226 53.20 6.72 27.16
C LYS A 226 51.91 7.39 26.68
N THR A 227 51.84 8.73 26.73
CA THR A 227 50.68 9.50 26.26
C THR A 227 50.43 9.25 24.78
N GLN A 228 51.47 9.27 23.93
CA GLN A 228 51.31 8.97 22.50
C GLN A 228 50.81 7.54 22.25
N VAL A 229 51.34 6.55 22.98
CA VAL A 229 50.90 5.15 22.87
C VAL A 229 49.43 5.02 23.29
N THR A 230 49.05 5.65 24.40
CA THR A 230 47.66 5.71 24.87
C THR A 230 46.76 6.35 23.80
N ASN A 231 47.13 7.49 23.24
CA ASN A 231 46.34 8.15 22.17
C ASN A 231 46.10 7.20 21.00
N ARG A 232 47.15 6.59 20.45
CA ARG A 232 47.03 5.67 19.31
C ARG A 232 46.12 4.47 19.63
N LYS A 233 46.19 3.94 20.85
CA LYS A 233 45.32 2.84 21.31
C LYS A 233 43.84 3.27 21.29
N PHE A 234 43.55 4.46 21.80
CA PHE A 234 42.18 5.00 21.85
C PHE A 234 41.67 5.41 20.47
N ASP A 235 42.51 5.98 19.60
CA ASP A 235 42.15 6.30 18.21
C ASP A 235 41.66 5.04 17.46
N VAL A 236 42.33 3.90 17.67
CA VAL A 236 41.93 2.61 17.06
C VAL A 236 40.60 2.11 17.63
N LYS A 237 40.38 2.27 18.94
CA LYS A 237 39.12 1.86 19.57
C LYS A 237 37.96 2.75 19.12
N GLU A 238 38.17 4.06 19.08
CA GLU A 238 37.20 5.06 18.63
C GLU A 238 36.81 4.80 17.17
N LYS A 239 37.80 4.57 16.29
CA LYS A 239 37.52 4.19 14.89
C LYS A 239 36.67 2.94 14.78
N LYS A 240 36.98 1.88 15.54
CA LYS A 240 36.17 0.65 15.56
C LYS A 240 34.75 0.89 16.05
N LEU A 241 34.57 1.79 17.03
CA LEU A 241 33.25 2.16 17.53
C LEU A 241 32.44 2.90 16.47
N PHE A 242 33.05 3.85 15.76
CA PHE A 242 32.42 4.55 14.64
C PHE A 242 32.06 3.61 13.49
N ASP A 243 32.95 2.67 13.14
CA ASP A 243 32.68 1.69 12.08
C ASP A 243 31.48 0.80 12.44
N ARG A 244 31.36 0.39 13.71
CA ARG A 244 30.18 -0.35 14.22
C ARG A 244 28.91 0.49 14.15
N PHE A 245 28.95 1.72 14.65
CA PHE A 245 27.80 2.63 14.61
C PHE A 245 27.32 2.86 13.17
N ARG A 246 28.24 2.98 12.22
CA ARG A 246 27.91 3.10 10.79
C ARG A 246 27.22 1.85 10.25
N VAL A 247 27.67 0.66 10.63
CA VAL A 247 27.01 -0.60 10.26
C VAL A 247 25.62 -0.67 10.85
N ASP A 248 25.44 -0.31 12.11
CA ASP A 248 24.14 -0.33 12.78
C ASP A 248 23.16 0.69 12.17
N LEU A 249 23.64 1.88 11.81
CA LEU A 249 22.85 2.86 11.06
C LEU A 249 22.40 2.34 9.70
N ASN A 250 23.28 1.69 8.96
CA ASN A 250 22.92 1.08 7.67
C ASN A 250 21.89 -0.04 7.86
N ASN A 251 22.06 -0.88 8.88
CA ASN A 251 21.11 -1.94 9.21
C ASN A 251 19.73 -1.39 9.57
N LEU A 252 19.68 -0.30 10.34
CA LEU A 252 18.42 0.37 10.68
C LEU A 252 17.74 0.95 9.44
N LYS A 253 18.52 1.62 8.58
CA LYS A 253 18.04 2.15 7.30
C LYS A 253 17.50 1.05 6.38
N ASP A 254 18.18 -0.09 6.30
CA ASP A 254 17.74 -1.20 5.46
C ASP A 254 16.46 -1.86 5.99
N LYS A 255 16.30 -1.95 7.31
CA LYS A 255 15.06 -2.44 7.94
C LYS A 255 13.89 -1.49 7.66
N SER A 256 14.11 -0.19 7.84
CA SER A 256 13.18 0.89 7.50
C SER A 256 12.69 0.78 6.06
N ASN A 257 13.62 0.76 5.10
CA ASN A 257 13.30 0.68 3.68
C ASN A 257 12.51 -0.58 3.33
N LYS A 258 12.82 -1.73 3.95
CA LYS A 258 12.08 -2.98 3.75
C LYS A 258 10.65 -2.90 4.29
N ALA A 259 10.46 -2.29 5.46
CA ALA A 259 9.14 -2.09 6.04
C ALA A 259 8.30 -1.14 5.17
N GLU A 260 8.87 -0.01 4.74
CA GLU A 260 8.20 0.91 3.81
C GLU A 260 7.81 0.23 2.50
N GLU A 261 8.72 -0.53 1.88
CA GLU A 261 8.44 -1.19 0.60
C GLU A 261 7.37 -2.27 0.73
N THR A 262 7.30 -2.96 1.88
CA THR A 262 6.24 -3.93 2.17
C THR A 262 4.88 -3.24 2.19
N VAL A 263 4.75 -2.11 2.91
CA VAL A 263 3.51 -1.32 2.95
C VAL A 263 3.14 -0.80 1.55
N ARG A 264 4.11 -0.23 0.82
CA ARG A 264 3.89 0.24 -0.56
C ARG A 264 3.42 -0.87 -1.49
N THR A 265 3.98 -2.07 -1.35
CA THR A 265 3.60 -3.25 -2.15
C THR A 265 2.17 -3.68 -1.83
N GLN A 266 1.81 -3.81 -0.55
CA GLN A 266 0.45 -4.14 -0.13
C GLN A 266 -0.60 -3.17 -0.68
N ILE A 267 -0.29 -1.87 -0.68
CA ILE A 267 -1.20 -0.85 -1.24
C ILE A 267 -1.30 -0.93 -2.76
N LYS A 268 -0.19 -1.19 -3.46
CA LYS A 268 -0.22 -1.43 -4.91
C LYS A 268 -1.12 -2.62 -5.24
N GLU A 269 -1.04 -3.70 -4.47
CA GLU A 269 -1.88 -4.88 -4.65
C GLU A 269 -3.37 -4.57 -4.40
N LEU A 270 -3.69 -3.82 -3.34
CA LEU A 270 -5.06 -3.40 -3.05
C LEU A 270 -5.64 -2.48 -4.14
N ILE A 271 -4.85 -1.52 -4.65
CA ILE A 271 -5.26 -0.68 -5.78
C ILE A 271 -5.50 -1.52 -7.03
N SER A 272 -4.61 -2.47 -7.33
CA SER A 272 -4.78 -3.38 -8.46
C SER A 272 -6.04 -4.24 -8.33
N LEU A 273 -6.40 -4.66 -7.11
CA LEU A 273 -7.65 -5.38 -6.85
C LEU A 273 -8.87 -4.50 -7.12
N GLU A 274 -8.85 -3.24 -6.69
CA GLU A 274 -9.93 -2.29 -6.98
C GLU A 274 -10.04 -1.97 -8.48
N GLU A 275 -8.92 -1.87 -9.20
CA GLU A 275 -8.91 -1.75 -10.66
C GLU A 275 -9.59 -2.95 -11.34
N LYS A 276 -9.32 -4.17 -10.87
CA LYS A 276 -9.98 -5.38 -11.38
C LYS A 276 -11.50 -5.34 -11.13
N LYS A 277 -11.94 -4.92 -9.93
CA LYS A 277 -13.38 -4.77 -9.61
C LYS A 277 -14.05 -3.72 -10.51
N LEU A 278 -13.39 -2.58 -10.74
CA LEU A 278 -13.86 -1.55 -11.66
C LEU A 278 -14.04 -2.10 -13.07
N ASN A 279 -13.04 -2.81 -13.59
CA ASN A 279 -13.09 -3.42 -14.92
C ASN A 279 -14.28 -4.39 -15.08
N VAL A 280 -14.54 -5.25 -14.08
CA VAL A 280 -15.68 -6.17 -14.11
C VAL A 280 -17.00 -5.41 -14.14
N LYS A 281 -17.19 -4.42 -13.25
CA LYS A 281 -18.41 -3.61 -13.20
C LYS A 281 -18.67 -2.86 -14.51
N CYS A 282 -17.64 -2.28 -15.12
CA CYS A 282 -17.76 -1.60 -16.41
C CYS A 282 -18.13 -2.57 -17.55
N LYS A 283 -17.56 -3.79 -17.56
CA LYS A 283 -17.93 -4.84 -18.54
C LYS A 283 -19.39 -5.25 -18.38
N ASP A 284 -19.86 -5.42 -17.15
CA ASP A 284 -21.24 -5.82 -16.87
C ASP A 284 -22.23 -4.72 -17.27
N LEU A 285 -21.95 -3.45 -16.96
CA LEU A 285 -22.76 -2.31 -17.40
C LEU A 285 -22.81 -2.19 -18.93
N LEU A 286 -21.69 -2.44 -19.62
CA LEU A 286 -21.64 -2.42 -21.09
C LEU A 286 -22.52 -3.52 -21.68
N LYS A 287 -22.47 -4.74 -21.13
CA LYS A 287 -23.32 -5.87 -21.58
C LYS A 287 -24.80 -5.60 -21.31
N GLN A 288 -25.15 -5.12 -20.13
CA GLN A 288 -26.54 -4.80 -19.76
C GLN A 288 -27.11 -3.72 -20.69
N SER A 289 -26.38 -2.63 -20.90
CA SER A 289 -26.83 -1.51 -21.74
C SER A 289 -26.94 -1.92 -23.22
N ALA A 290 -26.04 -2.77 -23.71
CA ALA A 290 -26.13 -3.30 -25.07
C ALA A 290 -27.36 -4.23 -25.25
N ASN A 291 -27.70 -5.02 -24.24
CA ASN A 291 -28.89 -5.88 -24.26
C ASN A 291 -30.20 -5.07 -24.24
N ASN A 292 -30.24 -3.95 -23.50
CA ASN A 292 -31.43 -3.09 -23.41
C ASN A 292 -31.80 -2.39 -24.74
N VAL A 293 -30.81 -2.17 -25.62
CA VAL A 293 -31.02 -1.55 -26.94
C VAL A 293 -31.35 -2.59 -28.02
N SER A 294 -31.08 -3.88 -27.78
CA SER A 294 -31.38 -4.94 -28.75
C SER A 294 -32.89 -5.17 -28.87
N TYR A 295 -33.45 -5.07 -30.08
CA TYR A 295 -34.78 -5.59 -30.38
C TYR A 295 -34.79 -7.10 -30.12
N GLY A 296 -35.70 -7.59 -29.28
CA GLY A 296 -35.92 -9.02 -29.13
C GLY A 296 -36.38 -9.62 -30.45
N ASP A 297 -35.64 -10.62 -30.94
CA ASP A 297 -35.86 -11.68 -31.97
C ASP A 297 -36.89 -11.53 -33.12
N GLY A 298 -37.50 -10.36 -33.35
CA GLY A 298 -38.65 -10.19 -34.27
C GLY A 298 -38.40 -9.31 -35.50
N ILE A 299 -37.18 -8.81 -35.71
CA ILE A 299 -36.81 -8.00 -36.89
C ILE A 299 -35.61 -8.66 -37.56
N THR A 300 -35.75 -8.95 -38.85
CA THR A 300 -34.81 -9.66 -39.75
C THR A 300 -33.33 -9.66 -39.33
N ASP A 301 -32.74 -10.85 -39.28
CA ASP A 301 -31.45 -11.17 -38.64
C ASP A 301 -30.24 -10.28 -39.03
N ASN A 302 -30.22 -9.73 -40.24
CA ASN A 302 -29.10 -8.93 -40.74
C ASN A 302 -29.13 -7.46 -40.27
N ILE A 303 -30.28 -6.79 -40.33
CA ILE A 303 -30.42 -5.38 -39.87
C ILE A 303 -30.27 -5.32 -38.35
N SER A 304 -30.76 -6.35 -37.66
CA SER A 304 -30.59 -6.50 -36.21
C SER A 304 -29.14 -6.76 -35.80
N ARG A 305 -28.30 -7.36 -36.67
CA ARG A 305 -26.88 -7.55 -36.40
C ARG A 305 -26.08 -6.26 -36.54
N GLU A 306 -26.27 -5.51 -37.64
CA GLU A 306 -25.58 -4.22 -37.86
C GLU A 306 -25.90 -3.21 -36.77
N ARG A 307 -27.17 -3.12 -36.35
CA ARG A 307 -27.59 -2.23 -35.26
C ARG A 307 -27.01 -2.63 -33.90
N ARG A 308 -26.92 -3.94 -33.60
CA ARG A 308 -26.24 -4.44 -32.38
C ARG A 308 -24.75 -4.06 -32.36
N VAL A 309 -24.07 -4.20 -33.50
CA VAL A 309 -22.67 -3.76 -33.64
C VAL A 309 -22.57 -2.26 -33.42
N HIS A 310 -23.44 -1.45 -34.04
CA HIS A 310 -23.46 -0.01 -33.87
C HIS A 310 -23.67 0.43 -32.41
N THR A 311 -24.63 -0.19 -31.70
CA THR A 311 -24.85 0.02 -30.26
C THR A 311 -23.60 -0.29 -29.46
N HIS A 312 -23.00 -1.46 -29.65
CA HIS A 312 -21.80 -1.87 -28.93
C HIS A 312 -20.62 -0.92 -29.19
N THR A 313 -20.38 -0.54 -30.44
CA THR A 313 -19.31 0.40 -30.80
C THR A 313 -19.53 1.76 -30.16
N THR A 314 -20.76 2.26 -30.14
CA THR A 314 -21.10 3.58 -29.58
C THR A 314 -20.91 3.60 -28.06
N LEU A 315 -21.46 2.62 -27.35
CA LEU A 315 -21.30 2.50 -25.89
C LEU A 315 -19.83 2.30 -25.50
N PHE A 316 -19.09 1.47 -26.25
CA PHE A 316 -17.66 1.24 -26.02
C PHE A 316 -16.83 2.53 -26.22
N ASN A 317 -17.09 3.29 -27.30
CA ASN A 317 -16.40 4.56 -27.53
C ASN A 317 -16.69 5.58 -26.43
N SER A 318 -17.93 5.60 -25.91
CA SER A 318 -18.30 6.45 -24.78
C SER A 318 -17.54 6.07 -23.51
N LEU A 319 -17.50 4.77 -23.18
CA LEU A 319 -16.73 4.24 -22.05
C LEU A 319 -15.25 4.62 -22.16
N ARG A 320 -14.65 4.40 -23.34
CA ARG A 320 -13.25 4.75 -23.61
C ARG A 320 -13.00 6.25 -23.41
N LYS A 321 -13.90 7.11 -23.90
CA LYS A 321 -13.81 8.55 -23.72
C LYS A 321 -13.81 8.93 -22.23
N ILE A 322 -14.74 8.40 -21.45
CA ILE A 322 -14.83 8.67 -20.00
C ILE A 322 -13.55 8.22 -19.28
N ILE A 323 -13.04 7.02 -19.58
CA ILE A 323 -11.81 6.49 -18.99
C ILE A 323 -10.60 7.39 -19.29
N MET A 324 -10.46 7.84 -20.54
CA MET A 324 -9.36 8.72 -20.95
C MET A 324 -9.46 10.12 -20.31
N GLU A 325 -10.66 10.71 -20.27
CA GLU A 325 -10.89 12.01 -19.61
C GLU A 325 -10.57 11.96 -18.11
N ARG A 326 -10.85 10.83 -17.47
CA ARG A 326 -10.55 10.59 -16.05
C ARG A 326 -9.11 10.12 -15.80
N LYS A 327 -8.27 10.04 -16.84
CA LYS A 327 -6.85 9.59 -16.79
C LYS A 327 -6.66 8.20 -16.18
N LEU A 328 -7.59 7.29 -16.45
CA LEU A 328 -7.57 5.90 -15.97
C LEU A 328 -6.94 4.98 -17.01
N GLU A 329 -5.73 5.29 -17.46
CA GLU A 329 -5.06 4.59 -18.57
C GLU A 329 -4.87 3.07 -18.31
N SER A 330 -4.72 2.66 -17.04
CA SER A 330 -4.63 1.25 -16.65
C SER A 330 -5.93 0.45 -16.88
N VAL A 331 -7.06 1.13 -17.00
CA VAL A 331 -8.42 0.56 -17.13
C VAL A 331 -8.82 0.41 -18.61
N VAL A 332 -7.98 0.84 -19.55
CA VAL A 332 -8.29 0.84 -21.00
C VAL A 332 -8.43 -0.58 -21.58
N ASN A 333 -7.93 -1.62 -20.90
CA ASN A 333 -7.96 -3.03 -21.34
C ASN A 333 -9.33 -3.72 -21.23
N ILE A 334 -10.43 -2.98 -21.07
CA ILE A 334 -11.80 -3.53 -21.07
C ILE A 334 -12.16 -4.21 -22.42
N SER A 335 -11.36 -4.02 -23.46
CA SER A 335 -11.61 -4.47 -24.84
C SER A 335 -11.29 -5.93 -25.18
N ASN A 336 -10.78 -6.74 -24.24
CA ASN A 336 -10.57 -8.18 -24.49
C ASN A 336 -11.63 -9.05 -23.81
#